data_AF-A0AA41WHT2-F1
#
_entry.id   AF-A0AA41WHT2-F1
#
_cell.length_a   1.000
_cell.length_b   1.000
_cell.length_c   1.000
_cell.angle_alpha   90.00
_cell.angle_beta   90.00
_cell.angle_gamma   90.00
#
_symmetry.space_group_name_H-M   'P 1'
#
loop_
_entity.id
_entity.type
_entity.pdbx_description
1 polymer ?
#
loop_
_entity_poly.entity_id
_entity_poly.type
_entity_poly.pdbx_seq_one_letter_code
_entity_poly.pdbx_strand_id
1 'polypeptide(L)' 'MIATLGTERDAQIIDALSGEYQDRFMLHYNMPPFATGETGRVGAPKRREIGHGRLAKRALVACLPSKD' A
#
# COMPACT_ATOMS: atom_id res chain seq x y z
N MET A 1 5.73 10.85 6.38
CA MET A 1 4.57 10.06 5.90
C MET A 1 3.64 11.04 5.21
N ILE A 2 3.10 10.67 4.04
CA ILE A 2 2.12 11.49 3.30
C ILE A 2 0.82 10.69 3.28
N ALA A 3 -0.29 11.35 3.59
CA ALA A 3 -1.62 10.78 3.47
C ALA A 3 -2.39 11.55 2.40
N THR A 4 -3.12 10.83 1.56
CA THR A 4 -3.98 11.39 0.52
C THR A 4 -5.38 10.83 0.72
N LEU A 5 -6.38 11.71 0.78
CA LEU A 5 -7.79 11.32 0.86
C LEU A 5 -8.38 11.34 -0.55
N GLY A 6 -8.97 10.21 -0.94
CA GLY A 6 -9.70 10.05 -2.19
C GLY A 6 -11.17 9.79 -1.93
N THR A 7 -11.93 9.72 -3.02
CA THR A 7 -13.34 9.30 -3.03
C THR A 7 -13.43 7.77 -3.12
N GLU A 8 -14.65 7.22 -3.02
CA GLU A 8 -14.86 5.78 -3.19
C GLU A 8 -14.43 5.26 -4.57
N ARG A 9 -14.45 6.12 -5.59
CA ARG A 9 -13.98 5.77 -6.95
C ARG A 9 -12.47 5.58 -7.03
N ASP A 10 -11.74 6.10 -6.05
CA ASP A 10 -10.29 5.95 -5.93
C ASP A 10 -9.91 4.70 -5.13
N ALA A 11 -10.89 3.94 -4.62
CA ALA A 11 -10.64 2.67 -3.95
C ALA A 11 -10.07 1.65 -4.94
N GLN A 12 -9.13 0.82 -4.47
CA GLN A 12 -8.49 -0.16 -5.31
C GLN A 12 -9.44 -1.34 -5.55
N ILE A 13 -9.82 -1.58 -6.80
CA ILE A 13 -10.55 -2.78 -7.20
C ILE A 13 -9.55 -3.94 -7.30
N ILE A 14 -9.80 -5.00 -6.56
CA ILE A 14 -8.98 -6.21 -6.56
C ILE A 14 -9.82 -7.36 -7.11
N ASP A 15 -9.49 -7.78 -8.33
CA ASP A 15 -10.04 -8.98 -8.95
C ASP A 15 -9.27 -10.21 -8.42
N ALA A 16 -9.81 -10.80 -7.36
CA ALA A 16 -9.25 -12.00 -6.73
C ALA A 16 -9.98 -13.25 -7.21
N LEU A 17 -9.31 -14.41 -7.12
CA LEU A 17 -9.90 -15.71 -7.46
C LEU A 17 -11.21 -16.01 -6.70
N SER A 18 -11.37 -15.43 -5.50
CA SER A 18 -12.56 -15.58 -4.65
C SER A 18 -13.69 -14.60 -4.99
N GLY A 19 -13.49 -13.72 -5.97
CA GLY A 19 -14.41 -12.64 -6.33
C GLY A 19 -13.77 -11.26 -6.21
N GLU A 20 -14.37 -10.29 -6.89
CA GLU A 20 -13.94 -8.89 -6.88
C GLU A 20 -14.30 -8.21 -5.57
N TYR A 21 -13.37 -7.44 -5.00
CA TYR A 21 -13.63 -6.58 -3.85
C TYR A 21 -12.90 -5.24 -3.95
N GLN A 22 -13.42 -4.23 -3.24
CA GLN A 22 -12.82 -2.90 -3.18
C GLN A 22 -12.05 -2.70 -1.87
N ASP A 23 -10.79 -2.30 -2.00
CA ASP A 23 -9.89 -1.99 -0.90
C ASP A 23 -9.75 -0.47 -0.74
N ARG A 24 -10.39 0.05 0.31
CA ARG A 24 -10.48 1.49 0.59
C ARG A 24 -9.23 2.08 1.25
N PHE A 25 -8.26 1.25 1.62
CA PHE A 25 -7.06 1.70 2.31
C PHE A 25 -5.81 1.21 1.61
N MET A 26 -5.17 2.09 0.84
CA MET A 26 -3.91 1.77 0.17
C MET A 26 -2.70 2.23 1.00
N LEU A 27 -1.67 1.40 1.08
CA LEU A 27 -0.40 1.75 1.70
C LEU A 27 0.75 1.32 0.79
N HIS A 28 1.47 2.29 0.25
CA HIS A 28 2.66 2.10 -0.56
C HIS A 28 3.91 2.38 0.26
N TYR A 29 4.75 1.37 0.42
CA TYR A 29 6.05 1.48 1.08
C TYR A 29 7.15 1.47 0.01
N ASN A 30 7.94 2.54 -0.04
CA ASN A 30 9.03 2.73 -0.99
C ASN A 30 10.36 2.79 -0.24
N MET A 31 11.35 2.01 -0.68
CA MET A 31 12.70 1.94 -0.14
C MET A 31 13.71 2.18 -1.27
N PRO A 32 13.91 3.44 -1.68
CA PRO A 32 14.83 3.77 -2.77
C PRO A 32 16.29 3.50 -2.37
N PRO A 33 17.20 3.21 -3.32
CA PRO A 33 18.59 2.82 -3.03
C PRO A 33 19.37 3.86 -2.21
N PHE A 34 19.09 5.15 -2.44
CA PHE A 34 19.72 6.23 -1.68
C PHE A 34 19.40 6.20 -0.18
N ALA A 35 18.30 5.52 0.23
CA ALA A 35 17.95 5.40 1.65
C ALA A 35 19.00 4.59 2.45
N THR A 36 19.82 3.78 1.79
CA THR A 36 20.98 3.09 2.39
C THR A 36 22.32 3.62 1.87
N GLY A 37 22.34 4.73 1.13
CA GLY A 37 23.55 5.27 0.52
C GLY A 37 24.10 4.46 -0.66
N GLU A 38 23.32 3.52 -1.19
CA GLU A 38 23.72 2.65 -2.30
C GLU A 38 23.18 3.16 -3.64
N THR A 39 23.82 2.76 -4.74
CA THR A 39 23.26 2.92 -6.08
C THR A 39 22.39 1.72 -6.43
N GLY A 40 21.32 1.94 -7.21
CA GLY A 40 20.44 0.85 -7.60
C GLY A 40 19.29 1.28 -8.50
N ARG A 41 18.52 0.31 -8.98
CA ARG A 41 17.35 0.54 -9.82
C ARG A 41 16.22 1.18 -9.02
N VAL A 42 15.73 2.31 -9.50
CA VAL A 42 14.47 2.94 -9.08
C VAL A 42 13.39 2.57 -10.09
N GLY A 43 12.21 2.19 -9.61
CA GLY A 43 11.10 1.78 -10.49
C GLY A 43 10.11 0.90 -9.74
N ALA A 44 9.82 -0.28 -10.29
CA ALA A 44 8.84 -1.20 -9.71
C ALA A 44 9.24 -1.67 -8.30
N PRO A 45 8.28 -1.74 -7.36
CA PRO A 45 8.55 -2.16 -5.98
C PRO A 45 8.99 -3.62 -5.93
N LYS A 46 10.00 -3.88 -5.10
CA LYS A 46 10.54 -5.22 -4.84
C LYS A 46 9.62 -5.99 -3.90
N ARG A 47 9.71 -7.33 -3.92
CA ARG A 47 8.94 -8.22 -3.02
C ARG A 47 9.04 -7.83 -1.54
N ARG A 48 10.24 -7.42 -1.10
CA ARG A 48 10.47 -6.96 0.29
C ARG A 48 9.67 -5.71 0.62
N GLU A 49 9.62 -4.74 -0.30
CA GLU A 49 8.88 -3.49 -0.11
C GLU A 49 7.37 -3.75 -0.02
N ILE A 50 6.84 -4.62 -0.87
CA ILE A 50 5.45 -5.08 -0.82
C ILE A 50 5.14 -5.76 0.53
N GLY A 51 6.04 -6.63 1.00
CA GLY A 51 5.89 -7.31 2.29
C GLY A 51 5.84 -6.34 3.48
N HIS A 52 6.74 -5.35 3.52
CA HIS A 52 6.73 -4.33 4.56
C HIS A 52 5.48 -3.45 4.48
N GLY A 53 5.06 -3.07 3.27
CA GLY A 53 3.82 -2.36 3.05
C GLY A 53 2.60 -3.14 3.56
N ARG A 54 2.52 -4.44 3.27
CA ARG A 54 1.43 -5.30 3.76
C ARG A 54 1.44 -5.46 5.27
N LEU A 55 2.63 -5.56 5.88
CA LEU A 55 2.77 -5.63 7.34
C LEU A 55 2.25 -4.34 8.00
N ALA A 56 2.72 -3.17 7.53
CA ALA A 56 2.30 -1.88 8.05
C ALA A 56 0.79 -1.65 7.83
N LYS A 57 0.27 -2.03 6.65
CA LYS A 57 -1.16 -1.95 6.34
C LYS A 57 -1.99 -2.74 7.35
N ARG A 58 -1.61 -4.00 7.61
CA ARG A 58 -2.33 -4.85 8.59
C ARG A 58 -2.32 -4.26 10.00
N ALA A 59 -1.25 -3.61 10.41
CA ALA A 59 -1.17 -2.96 11.72
C ALA A 59 -2.13 -1.78 11.84
N LEU A 60 -2.31 -1.02 10.76
CA LEU A 60 -3.15 0.20 10.76
C LEU A 60 -4.63 -0.07 10.49
N VAL A 61 -4.96 -1.15 9.77
CA VAL A 61 -6.37 -1.48 9.42
C VAL A 61 -7.27 -1.59 10.64
N ALA A 62 -6.78 -2.07 11.79
CA ALA A 62 -7.56 -2.19 13.02
C ALA A 62 -7.96 -0.83 13.64
N CYS A 63 -7.28 0.26 13.27
CA CYS A 63 -7.54 1.61 13.77
C CYS A 63 -8.30 2.48 12.75
N LEU A 64 -8.64 1.94 11.58
CA LEU A 64 -9.37 2.71 10.58
C LEU A 64 -10.84 2.89 10.99
N PRO A 65 -11.42 4.08 10.75
CA PRO A 65 -12.85 4.26 10.92
C PRO A 65 -13.64 3.35 9.97
N SER A 66 -14.82 2.93 10.41
CA SER A 66 -15.77 2.20 9.58
C SER A 66 -16.17 3.02 8.34
N LYS A 67 -16.68 2.34 7.30
CA LYS A 67 -17.51 3.06 6.32
C LYS A 67 -18.79 3.44 7.06
N ASP A 68 -19.08 4.72 7.15
CA ASP A 68 -20.44 5.16 7.46
C ASP A 68 -21.40 4.76 6.33
#